data_AF-B9G6Z0-F1
#
_entry.id   AF-B9G6Z0-F1
#
_cell.length_a   1.000
_cell.length_b   1.000
_cell.length_c   1.000
_cell.angle_alpha   90.00
_cell.angle_beta   90.00
_cell.angle_gamma   90.00
#
_symmetry.space_group_name_H-M   'P 1'
#
loop_
_entity.id
_entity.type
_entity.pdbx_description
1 polymer ?
#
loop_
_entity_poly.entity_id
_entity_poly.type
_entity_poly.pdbx_seq_one_letter_code
_entity_poly.pdbx_strand_id
1 'polypeptide(L)'
;MEKKVGDGNYTLFWEDVWYGQTPLRVQYPGLYGVSLQCGKTVRQVWDRGKWDLSFRRHLCGGSLLELQDLQNKLRAVDITSDCDRIIWPAGRKGEYNARSMYRLLSFGGVIDAEMQDVWQSKVPLKIKNCLLALRGKIPCSVELVKKKWEPGRGEGVMDSVNSVGKGKQAMCCLIALLLMLCGGVKGRCSDAKMERVAK
;
A
#
# COMPACT_ATOMS: atom_id res chain seq x y z
N MET A 1 6.85 8.80 -2.09
CA MET A 1 8.10 8.01 -2.04
C MET A 1 9.19 8.97 -2.42
N GLU A 2 10.21 9.09 -1.59
CA GLU A 2 11.33 10.02 -1.82
C GLU A 2 12.42 9.28 -2.57
N LYS A 3 13.05 9.92 -3.56
CA LYS A 3 14.19 9.38 -4.30
C LYS A 3 15.45 10.12 -3.88
N LYS A 4 16.49 9.40 -3.47
CA LYS A 4 17.82 9.96 -3.30
C LYS A 4 18.55 9.85 -4.64
N VAL A 5 18.89 10.99 -5.21
CA VAL A 5 19.64 11.07 -6.47
C VAL A 5 21.07 10.64 -6.24
N GLY A 6 21.53 9.72 -7.08
CA GLY A 6 22.93 9.39 -7.27
C GLY A 6 23.35 9.92 -8.64
N ASP A 7 23.35 9.04 -9.64
CA ASP A 7 23.71 9.29 -11.04
C ASP A 7 22.61 10.00 -11.83
N GLY A 8 21.36 9.97 -11.34
CA GLY A 8 20.21 10.67 -11.90
C GLY A 8 19.62 10.02 -13.15
N ASN A 9 19.95 8.76 -13.44
CA ASN A 9 19.48 8.05 -14.63
C ASN A 9 18.03 7.58 -14.52
N TYR A 10 17.53 7.32 -13.31
CA TYR A 10 16.20 6.77 -13.06
C TYR A 10 15.27 7.76 -12.33
N THR A 11 15.74 8.99 -12.17
CA THR A 11 15.01 10.07 -11.49
C THR A 11 14.62 11.12 -12.51
N LEU A 12 13.32 11.38 -12.63
CA LEU A 12 12.75 12.42 -13.48
C LEU A 12 12.88 13.77 -12.78
N PHE A 13 13.46 14.75 -13.47
CA PHE A 13 13.79 16.05 -12.87
C PHE A 13 12.56 16.78 -12.33
N TRP A 14 11.47 16.83 -13.09
CA TRP A 14 10.26 17.57 -12.67
C TRP A 14 9.24 16.74 -11.88
N GLU A 15 9.14 15.44 -12.20
CA GLU A 15 8.04 14.58 -11.76
C GLU A 15 8.30 13.90 -10.43
N ASP A 16 9.54 13.48 -10.20
CA ASP A 16 9.89 12.72 -9.01
C ASP A 16 10.14 13.65 -7.81
N VAL A 17 9.91 13.11 -6.61
CA VAL A 17 10.27 13.77 -5.36
C VAL A 17 11.71 13.39 -5.03
N TRP A 18 12.65 14.20 -5.50
CA TRP A 18 14.08 13.96 -5.30
C TRP A 18 14.83 15.11 -4.62
N TYR A 19 14.19 16.28 -4.53
CA TYR A 19 14.67 17.44 -3.80
C TYR A 19 13.56 17.96 -2.88
N GLY A 20 13.79 17.90 -1.57
CA GLY A 20 12.80 18.27 -0.56
C GLY A 20 11.68 17.23 -0.38
N GLN A 21 10.47 17.68 -0.09
CA GLN A 21 9.32 16.81 0.25
C GLN A 21 8.26 16.72 -0.86
N THR A 22 8.30 17.61 -1.84
CA THR A 22 7.32 17.69 -2.94
C THR A 22 8.05 17.74 -4.28
N PRO A 23 7.44 17.26 -5.37
CA PRO A 23 8.09 17.26 -6.67
C PRO A 23 8.24 18.69 -7.20
N LEU A 24 9.29 18.96 -7.98
CA LEU A 24 9.61 20.30 -8.45
C LEU A 24 8.49 20.92 -9.30
N ARG A 25 7.70 20.10 -10.02
CA ARG A 25 6.53 20.59 -10.78
C ARG A 25 5.44 21.20 -9.91
N VAL A 26 5.33 20.77 -8.66
CA VAL A 26 4.34 21.31 -7.70
C VAL A 26 4.88 22.56 -7.03
N GLN A 27 6.19 22.62 -6.78
CA GLN A 27 6.83 23.81 -6.21
C GLN A 27 6.89 24.97 -7.20
N TYR A 28 7.15 24.68 -8.49
CA TYR A 28 7.31 25.67 -9.55
C TYR A 28 6.38 25.38 -10.74
N PRO A 29 5.04 25.52 -10.56
CA PRO A 29 4.09 25.21 -11.62
C PRO A 29 4.25 26.12 -12.85
N GLY A 30 4.63 27.38 -12.64
CA GLY A 30 4.89 28.34 -13.73
C GLY A 30 6.04 27.91 -14.62
N LEU A 31 7.18 27.54 -14.04
CA LEU A 31 8.35 27.04 -14.76
C LEU A 31 8.08 25.70 -15.46
N TYR A 32 7.38 24.79 -14.78
CA TYR A 32 7.03 23.49 -15.36
C TYR A 32 6.18 23.62 -16.63
N GLY A 33 5.17 24.51 -16.61
CA GLY A 33 4.30 24.73 -17.78
C GLY A 33 5.00 25.29 -19.02
N VAL A 34 6.18 25.88 -18.86
CA VAL A 34 7.00 26.40 -19.97
C VAL A 34 8.28 25.61 -20.21
N SER A 35 8.56 24.55 -19.44
CA SER A 35 9.75 23.73 -19.63
C SER A 35 9.64 22.85 -20.88
N LEU A 36 10.77 22.66 -21.58
CA LEU A 36 10.92 21.69 -22.66
C LEU A 36 11.39 20.32 -22.18
N GLN A 37 11.65 20.18 -20.88
CA GLN A 37 12.32 19.04 -20.29
C GLN A 37 11.38 18.21 -19.40
N CYS A 38 10.07 18.34 -19.58
CA CYS A 38 9.08 17.51 -18.91
C CYS A 38 9.31 16.04 -19.29
N GLY A 39 9.49 15.17 -18.29
CA GLY A 39 9.83 13.76 -18.50
C GLY A 39 11.30 13.46 -18.79
N LYS A 40 12.20 14.45 -18.71
CA LYS A 40 13.65 14.19 -18.75
C LYS A 40 14.19 13.77 -17.39
N THR A 41 15.25 12.97 -17.41
CA THR A 41 15.94 12.52 -16.20
C THR A 41 16.88 13.59 -15.67
N VAL A 42 17.22 13.53 -14.39
CA VAL A 42 18.17 14.44 -13.74
C VAL A 42 19.51 14.41 -14.47
N ARG A 43 19.97 13.22 -14.91
CA ARG A 43 21.21 13.07 -15.68
C ARG A 43 21.20 13.82 -17.02
N GLN A 44 20.04 13.91 -17.68
CA GLN A 44 19.91 14.61 -18.96
C GLN A 44 19.88 16.14 -18.78
N VAL A 45 19.44 16.62 -17.62
CA VAL A 45 19.38 18.05 -17.29
C VAL A 45 20.70 18.53 -16.68
N TRP A 46 21.46 17.62 -16.06
CA TRP A 46 22.80 17.88 -15.53
C TRP A 46 23.89 17.53 -16.55
N ASP A 47 24.41 18.54 -17.24
CA ASP A 47 25.50 18.38 -18.19
C ASP A 47 26.82 18.96 -17.65
N ARG A 48 27.85 18.12 -17.56
CA ARG A 48 29.25 18.51 -17.24
C ARG A 48 29.41 19.49 -16.05
N GLY A 49 28.62 19.31 -14.99
CA GLY A 49 28.71 20.16 -13.79
C GLY A 49 27.82 21.40 -13.81
N LYS A 50 26.93 21.52 -14.82
CA LYS A 50 25.98 22.62 -14.94
C LYS A 50 24.56 22.09 -15.18
N TRP A 51 23.61 22.73 -14.53
CA TRP A 51 22.19 22.52 -14.81
C TRP A 51 21.79 23.27 -16.09
N ASP A 52 21.40 22.54 -17.13
CA ASP A 52 20.86 23.10 -18.38
C ASP A 52 19.33 23.06 -18.34
N LEU A 53 18.69 24.21 -18.10
CA LEU A 53 17.24 24.34 -18.04
C LEU A 53 16.72 25.04 -19.29
N SER A 54 16.01 24.31 -20.14
CA SER A 54 15.48 24.83 -21.41
C SER A 54 13.97 25.11 -21.32
N PHE A 55 13.55 26.29 -21.77
CA PHE A 55 12.16 26.76 -21.74
C PHE A 55 11.65 27.12 -23.15
N ARG A 56 10.36 26.93 -23.40
CA ARG A 56 9.68 27.26 -24.67
C ARG A 56 9.60 28.76 -24.93
N ARG A 57 9.53 29.56 -23.87
CA ARG A 57 9.34 31.01 -23.91
C ARG A 57 10.39 31.69 -23.05
N HIS A 58 10.68 32.95 -23.37
CA HIS A 58 11.51 33.80 -22.53
C HIS A 58 10.80 34.02 -21.19
N LEU A 59 11.53 33.85 -20.10
CA LEU A 59 11.03 34.09 -18.74
C LEU A 59 11.19 35.57 -18.42
N CYS A 60 10.16 36.21 -17.86
CA CYS A 60 10.20 37.61 -17.45
C CYS A 60 9.57 37.81 -16.07
N GLY A 61 9.99 38.87 -15.37
CA GLY A 61 9.45 39.26 -14.06
C GLY A 61 9.50 38.14 -13.02
N GLY A 62 8.33 37.73 -12.51
CA GLY A 62 8.19 36.75 -11.43
C GLY A 62 8.78 35.38 -11.75
N SER A 63 8.63 34.88 -12.99
CA SER A 63 9.15 33.56 -13.37
C SER A 63 10.68 33.53 -13.45
N LEU A 64 11.33 34.68 -13.66
CA LEU A 64 12.79 34.77 -13.60
C LEU A 64 13.30 34.64 -12.16
N LEU A 65 12.58 35.22 -11.18
CA LEU A 65 12.89 35.07 -9.76
C LEU A 65 12.72 33.62 -9.31
N GLU A 66 11.64 32.95 -9.75
CA GLU A 66 11.43 31.52 -9.51
C GLU A 66 12.57 30.67 -10.08
N LEU A 67 13.03 30.97 -11.29
CA LEU A 67 14.17 30.28 -11.90
C LEU A 67 15.46 30.49 -11.09
N GLN A 68 15.71 31.72 -10.64
CA GLN A 68 16.90 32.03 -9.84
C GLN A 68 16.89 31.28 -8.50
N ASP A 69 15.74 31.22 -7.83
CA ASP A 69 15.56 30.42 -6.62
C ASP A 69 15.80 28.92 -6.88
N LEU A 70 15.23 28.37 -7.95
CA LEU A 70 15.46 26.99 -8.36
C LEU A 70 16.95 26.72 -8.63
N GLN A 71 17.63 27.60 -9.38
CA GLN A 71 19.07 27.45 -9.64
C GLN A 71 19.91 27.49 -8.37
N ASN A 72 19.58 28.34 -7.40
CA ASN A 72 20.28 28.40 -6.12
C ASN A 72 20.12 27.09 -5.34
N LYS A 73 18.91 26.53 -5.32
CA LYS A 73 18.63 25.22 -4.70
C LYS A 73 19.40 24.10 -5.37
N LEU A 74 19.44 24.10 -6.70
CA LEU A 74 20.15 23.11 -7.51
C LEU A 74 21.67 23.19 -7.36
N ARG A 75 22.26 24.37 -7.09
CA ARG A 75 23.70 24.52 -6.81
C ARG A 75 24.12 23.82 -5.52
N ALA A 76 23.22 23.67 -4.56
CA ALA A 76 23.48 22.97 -3.31
C ALA A 76 23.37 21.44 -3.45
N VAL A 77 22.99 20.92 -4.62
CA VAL A 77 22.86 19.49 -4.86
C VAL A 77 24.08 18.95 -5.59
N ASP A 78 24.77 18.02 -4.95
CA ASP A 78 25.87 17.28 -5.53
C ASP A 78 25.39 15.94 -6.12
N ILE A 79 25.57 15.76 -7.43
CA ILE A 79 25.27 14.52 -8.14
C ILE A 79 26.49 13.59 -8.02
N THR A 80 26.26 12.38 -7.53
CA THR A 80 27.31 11.37 -7.31
C THR A 80 27.28 10.31 -8.41
N SER A 81 28.32 9.47 -8.52
CA SER A 81 28.35 8.36 -9.47
C SER A 81 27.58 7.11 -8.99
N ASP A 82 26.96 7.17 -7.82
CA ASP A 82 26.22 6.05 -7.24
C ASP A 82 24.87 5.85 -7.95
N CYS A 83 24.31 4.64 -7.92
CA CYS A 83 22.97 4.43 -8.45
C CYS A 83 21.90 5.20 -7.65
N ASP A 84 20.91 5.74 -8.34
CA ASP A 84 19.70 6.31 -7.73
C ASP A 84 19.03 5.32 -6.76
N ARG A 85 18.61 5.82 -5.58
CA ARG A 85 17.97 4.99 -4.54
C ARG A 85 16.57 5.49 -4.21
N ILE A 86 15.64 4.57 -4.01
CA ILE A 86 14.28 4.90 -3.56
C ILE A 86 14.22 4.71 -2.04
N ILE A 87 13.84 5.77 -1.34
CA ILE A 87 13.61 5.76 0.10
C ILE A 87 12.13 5.47 0.35
N TRP A 88 11.88 4.35 1.02
CA TRP A 88 10.54 3.89 1.38
C TRP A 88 10.08 4.53 2.71
N PRO A 89 9.07 5.42 2.69
CA PRO A 89 8.72 6.24 3.86
C PRO A 89 8.09 5.43 5.00
N ALA A 90 7.46 4.29 4.71
CA ALA A 90 6.77 3.48 5.73
C ALA A 90 7.69 2.42 6.39
N GLY A 91 8.97 2.35 6.00
CA GLY A 91 9.94 1.41 6.54
C GLY A 91 10.83 2.07 7.60
N ARG A 92 11.12 1.36 8.71
CA ARG A 92 11.99 1.88 9.78
C ARG A 92 13.42 2.24 9.32
N LYS A 93 13.88 1.67 8.20
CA LYS A 93 15.21 1.89 7.63
C LYS A 93 15.19 2.59 6.27
N GLY A 94 14.03 3.06 5.80
CA GLY A 94 13.91 3.59 4.44
C GLY A 94 14.00 2.53 3.34
N GLU A 95 14.08 1.24 3.69
CA GLU A 95 14.14 0.12 2.76
C GLU A 95 12.73 -0.37 2.41
N TYR A 96 12.57 -0.83 1.17
CA TYR A 96 11.32 -1.46 0.74
C TYR A 96 11.09 -2.77 1.49
N ASN A 97 9.90 -2.93 2.05
CA ASN A 97 9.46 -4.18 2.64
C ASN A 97 8.02 -4.45 2.21
N ALA A 98 7.76 -5.62 1.60
CA ALA A 98 6.44 -6.04 1.16
C ALA A 98 5.39 -5.90 2.29
N ARG A 99 5.73 -6.27 3.53
CA ARG A 99 4.84 -6.13 4.68
C ARG A 99 4.44 -4.67 4.93
N SER A 100 5.38 -3.74 4.80
CA SER A 100 5.11 -2.30 4.99
C SER A 100 4.30 -1.73 3.82
N MET A 101 4.52 -2.20 2.59
CA MET A 101 3.73 -1.86 1.42
C MET A 101 2.28 -2.33 1.59
N TYR A 102 2.05 -3.60 1.91
CA TYR A 102 0.71 -4.12 2.16
C TYR A 102 -0.01 -3.36 3.28
N ARG A 103 0.71 -3.03 4.37
CA ARG A 103 0.14 -2.24 5.46
C ARG A 103 -0.31 -0.84 5.00
N LEU A 104 0.47 -0.19 4.14
CA LEU A 104 0.10 1.09 3.53
C LEU A 104 -1.13 0.95 2.63
N LEU A 105 -1.21 -0.11 1.83
CA LEU A 105 -2.30 -0.36 0.90
C LEU A 105 -3.63 -0.75 1.56
N SER A 106 -3.59 -1.56 2.63
CA SER A 106 -4.82 -2.09 3.23
C SER A 106 -5.69 -0.97 3.82
N PHE A 107 -5.11 -0.04 4.61
CA PHE A 107 -5.85 1.07 5.26
C PHE A 107 -4.95 2.28 5.58
N GLY A 108 -4.05 2.66 4.68
CA GLY A 108 -3.16 3.81 4.90
C GLY A 108 -2.18 3.64 6.06
N GLY A 109 -1.84 2.40 6.43
CA GLY A 109 -0.97 2.11 7.57
C GLY A 109 -1.71 1.81 8.89
N VAL A 110 -3.02 2.06 8.95
CA VAL A 110 -3.84 1.78 10.13
C VAL A 110 -4.10 0.29 10.23
N ILE A 111 -3.79 -0.30 11.38
CA ILE A 111 -4.10 -1.70 11.64
C ILE A 111 -5.51 -1.72 12.23
N ASP A 112 -6.43 -2.40 11.54
CA ASP A 112 -7.76 -2.68 12.08
C ASP A 112 -7.62 -3.70 13.21
N ALA A 113 -7.68 -3.21 14.46
CA ALA A 113 -7.52 -4.03 15.66
C ALA A 113 -8.55 -5.16 15.72
N GLU A 114 -9.80 -4.88 15.31
CA GLU A 114 -10.87 -5.88 15.31
C GLU A 114 -10.60 -6.98 14.29
N MET A 115 -10.04 -6.63 13.13
CA MET A 115 -9.62 -7.60 12.13
C MET A 115 -8.45 -8.42 12.65
N GLN A 116 -7.49 -7.80 13.33
CA GLN A 116 -6.33 -8.46 13.91
C GLN A 116 -6.75 -9.47 14.99
N ASP A 117 -7.71 -9.13 15.84
CA ASP A 117 -8.27 -10.02 16.87
C ASP A 117 -8.93 -11.26 16.25
N VAL A 118 -9.69 -11.09 15.15
CA VAL A 118 -10.28 -12.22 14.42
C VAL A 118 -9.19 -13.11 13.84
N TRP A 119 -8.15 -12.53 13.24
CA TRP A 119 -7.03 -13.30 12.70
C TRP A 119 -6.21 -14.03 13.77
N GLN A 120 -6.01 -13.43 14.94
CA GLN A 120 -5.26 -14.00 16.07
C GLN A 120 -6.06 -14.99 16.92
N SER A 121 -7.39 -14.98 16.81
CA SER A 121 -8.24 -15.93 17.54
C SER A 121 -7.92 -17.39 17.19
N LYS A 122 -8.07 -18.31 18.15
CA LYS A 122 -7.81 -19.76 17.96
C LYS A 122 -8.94 -20.50 17.22
N VAL A 123 -9.87 -19.78 16.59
CA VAL A 123 -11.02 -20.41 15.91
C VAL A 123 -10.63 -20.93 14.51
N PRO A 124 -11.31 -21.96 14.00
CA PRO A 124 -11.13 -22.45 12.63
C PRO A 124 -11.29 -21.36 11.56
N LEU A 125 -10.53 -21.46 10.46
CA LEU A 125 -10.55 -20.48 9.34
C LEU A 125 -11.94 -20.24 8.75
N LYS A 126 -12.79 -21.27 8.67
CA LYS A 126 -14.17 -21.13 8.18
C LYS A 126 -14.97 -20.13 9.04
N ILE A 127 -14.77 -20.15 10.36
CA ILE A 127 -15.46 -19.26 11.29
C ILE A 127 -14.87 -17.84 11.18
N LYS A 128 -13.55 -17.69 11.05
CA LYS A 128 -12.92 -16.38 10.79
C LYS A 128 -13.49 -15.71 9.53
N ASN A 129 -13.61 -16.48 8.45
CA ASN A 129 -14.17 -15.99 7.19
C ASN A 129 -15.64 -15.58 7.33
N CYS A 130 -16.46 -16.37 8.05
CA CYS A 130 -17.85 -15.99 8.34
C CYS A 130 -17.94 -14.71 9.18
N LEU A 131 -17.12 -14.56 10.22
CA LEU A 131 -17.09 -13.35 11.05
C LEU A 131 -16.70 -12.12 10.24
N LEU A 132 -15.70 -12.25 9.36
CA LEU A 132 -15.28 -11.17 8.46
C LEU A 132 -16.31 -10.85 7.39
N ALA A 133 -17.03 -11.85 6.87
CA ALA A 133 -18.13 -11.68 5.93
C ALA A 133 -19.32 -10.96 6.57
N LEU A 134 -19.69 -11.32 7.80
CA LEU A 134 -20.72 -10.61 8.57
C LEU A 134 -20.37 -9.15 8.84
N ARG A 135 -19.08 -8.86 9.03
CA ARG A 135 -18.55 -7.49 9.19
C ARG A 135 -18.39 -6.74 7.86
N GLY A 136 -18.77 -7.34 6.73
CA GLY A 136 -18.64 -6.75 5.40
C GLY A 136 -17.19 -6.56 4.91
N LYS A 137 -16.22 -7.20 5.57
CA LYS A 137 -14.78 -7.12 5.23
C LYS A 137 -14.41 -8.07 4.09
N ILE A 138 -15.16 -9.16 3.93
CA ILE A 138 -15.05 -10.10 2.80
C ILE A 138 -16.30 -9.95 1.94
N PRO A 139 -16.18 -9.72 0.62
CA PRO A 139 -17.34 -9.69 -0.27
C PRO A 139 -18.02 -11.06 -0.32
N CYS A 140 -19.31 -11.12 0.00
CA CYS A 140 -20.12 -12.29 -0.29
C CYS A 140 -20.55 -12.29 -1.78
N SER A 141 -21.05 -13.42 -2.29
CA SER A 141 -21.52 -13.49 -3.70
C SER A 141 -22.53 -12.37 -4.02
N VAL A 142 -23.39 -12.03 -3.04
CA VAL A 142 -24.37 -10.95 -3.16
C VAL A 142 -23.72 -9.56 -3.31
N GLU A 143 -22.60 -9.28 -2.64
CA GLU A 143 -21.84 -8.04 -2.86
C GLU A 143 -21.09 -8.05 -4.19
N LEU A 144 -20.55 -9.20 -4.61
CA LEU A 144 -19.82 -9.33 -5.87
C LEU A 144 -20.74 -9.09 -7.07
N VAL A 145 -21.96 -9.62 -7.02
CA VAL A 145 -23.01 -9.37 -8.03
C VAL A 145 -23.39 -7.89 -8.07
N LYS A 146 -23.56 -7.23 -6.91
CA LYS A 146 -23.80 -5.77 -6.85
C LYS A 146 -22.66 -4.96 -7.45
N LYS A 147 -21.41 -5.43 -7.31
CA LYS A 147 -20.22 -4.80 -7.86
C LYS A 147 -20.01 -5.10 -9.35
N LYS A 148 -20.95 -5.80 -10.00
CA LYS A 148 -20.86 -6.26 -11.41
C LYS A 148 -19.54 -6.99 -11.68
N TRP A 149 -19.09 -7.76 -10.70
CA TRP A 149 -17.90 -8.59 -10.87
C TRP A 149 -18.29 -9.81 -11.71
N GLU A 150 -17.78 -9.89 -12.93
CA GLU A 150 -17.96 -11.07 -13.78
C GLU A 150 -16.89 -12.10 -13.42
N PRO A 151 -17.25 -13.31 -12.96
CA PRO A 151 -16.29 -14.37 -12.76
C PRO A 151 -15.67 -14.71 -14.12
N GLY A 152 -14.35 -14.56 -14.24
CA GLY A 152 -13.63 -15.07 -15.40
C GLY A 152 -13.93 -16.56 -15.54
N ARG A 153 -14.42 -16.97 -16.73
CA ARG A 153 -14.78 -18.36 -17.08
C ARG A 153 -13.84 -19.39 -16.42
N GLY A 154 -14.36 -20.00 -15.37
CA GLY A 154 -13.74 -21.08 -14.61
C GLY A 154 -14.84 -21.68 -13.75
N GLU A 155 -15.53 -22.67 -14.31
CA GLU A 155 -16.62 -23.40 -13.66
C GLU A 155 -16.14 -24.02 -12.33
N GLY A 156 -17.01 -23.98 -11.32
CA GLY A 156 -17.01 -25.02 -10.30
C GLY A 156 -16.90 -24.65 -8.81
N VAL A 157 -17.16 -23.41 -8.36
CA VAL A 157 -17.20 -23.15 -6.89
C VAL A 157 -18.39 -22.29 -6.40
N MET A 158 -19.09 -21.54 -7.25
CA MET A 158 -20.15 -20.61 -6.77
C MET A 158 -21.56 -21.21 -6.68
N ASP A 159 -21.83 -22.39 -7.24
CA ASP A 159 -23.20 -22.93 -7.31
C ASP A 159 -23.70 -23.57 -6.00
N SER A 160 -22.84 -23.78 -5.01
CA SER A 160 -23.25 -24.36 -3.72
C SER A 160 -23.76 -23.32 -2.69
N VAL A 161 -23.72 -22.02 -2.98
CA VAL A 161 -24.07 -20.96 -2.01
C VAL A 161 -25.47 -20.36 -2.25
N ASN A 162 -26.13 -20.70 -3.37
CA ASN A 162 -27.41 -20.08 -3.79
C ASN A 162 -28.68 -20.47 -3.01
N SER A 163 -28.56 -21.06 -1.81
CA SER A 163 -29.71 -21.39 -0.94
C SER A 163 -29.79 -20.54 0.34
N VAL A 164 -28.75 -19.79 0.67
CA VAL A 164 -28.71 -19.05 1.94
C VAL A 164 -29.17 -17.61 1.69
N GLY A 165 -30.48 -17.42 1.56
CA GLY A 165 -31.12 -16.11 1.60
C GLY A 165 -30.66 -15.34 2.85
N LYS A 166 -30.55 -14.02 2.76
CA LYS A 166 -29.95 -13.11 3.77
C LYS A 166 -30.34 -13.37 5.24
N GLY A 167 -31.53 -13.93 5.50
CA GLY A 167 -31.96 -14.34 6.84
C GLY A 167 -31.29 -15.61 7.37
N LYS A 168 -30.92 -16.56 6.50
CA LYS A 168 -30.30 -17.85 6.87
C LYS A 168 -28.82 -17.71 7.21
N GLN A 169 -28.08 -16.75 6.63
CA GLN A 169 -26.65 -16.60 6.89
C GLN A 169 -26.38 -15.97 8.25
N ALA A 170 -27.19 -14.98 8.64
CA ALA A 170 -27.22 -14.45 9.99
C ALA A 170 -27.63 -15.52 11.01
N MET A 171 -28.64 -16.35 10.67
CA MET A 171 -29.08 -17.48 11.50
C MET A 171 -27.99 -18.55 11.65
N CYS A 172 -27.32 -19.00 10.59
CA CYS A 172 -26.24 -19.99 10.69
C CYS A 172 -25.05 -19.46 11.51
N CYS A 173 -24.74 -18.17 11.42
CA CYS A 173 -23.68 -17.57 12.23
C CYS A 173 -24.10 -17.35 13.68
N LEU A 174 -25.35 -16.94 13.94
CA LEU A 174 -25.92 -16.87 15.30
C LEU A 174 -26.03 -18.25 15.93
N ILE A 175 -26.41 -19.29 15.18
CA ILE A 175 -26.42 -20.68 15.62
C ILE A 175 -24.99 -21.16 15.89
N ALA A 176 -24.00 -20.84 15.05
CA ALA A 176 -22.61 -21.18 15.33
C ALA A 176 -22.05 -20.43 16.55
N LEU A 177 -22.43 -19.17 16.77
CA LEU A 177 -22.10 -18.40 17.98
C LEU A 177 -22.82 -18.95 19.22
N LEU A 178 -24.10 -19.31 19.12
CA LEU A 178 -24.89 -19.90 20.20
C LEU A 178 -24.43 -21.32 20.55
N LEU A 179 -24.07 -22.15 19.57
CA LEU A 179 -23.50 -23.48 19.82
C LEU A 179 -22.12 -23.40 20.50
N MET A 180 -21.37 -22.33 20.28
CA MET A 180 -20.07 -22.11 20.94
C MET A 180 -20.22 -21.45 22.31
N LEU A 181 -21.24 -20.61 22.53
CA LEU A 181 -21.58 -20.05 23.85
C LEU A 181 -22.27 -21.08 24.76
N CYS A 182 -23.10 -21.97 24.21
CA CYS A 182 -23.75 -23.07 24.93
C CYS A 182 -22.91 -24.34 25.00
N GLY A 183 -21.86 -24.48 24.18
CA GLY A 183 -20.90 -25.59 24.23
C GLY A 183 -19.86 -25.49 25.36
N GLY A 184 -19.97 -24.48 26.22
CA GLY A 184 -19.07 -24.25 27.34
C GLY A 184 -19.41 -25.06 28.60
N VAL A 185 -19.42 -26.40 28.56
CA VAL A 185 -19.18 -27.20 29.77
C VAL A 185 -18.50 -28.54 29.43
N LYS A 186 -17.40 -28.81 30.15
CA LYS A 186 -16.56 -30.03 30.26
C LYS A 186 -15.36 -30.09 29.29
N GLY A 187 -14.10 -30.07 29.75
CA GLY A 187 -13.63 -30.21 31.13
C GLY A 187 -12.16 -29.86 31.29
N ARG A 188 -11.81 -29.60 32.56
CA ARG A 188 -10.46 -29.56 33.10
C ARG A 188 -9.73 -30.86 32.75
N CYS A 189 -8.46 -30.75 32.34
CA CYS A 189 -7.49 -31.81 32.59
C CYS A 189 -6.11 -31.19 32.75
N SER A 190 -5.81 -30.79 33.98
CA SER A 190 -4.45 -30.75 34.50
C SER A 190 -4.17 -32.12 35.11
N ASP A 191 -3.00 -32.67 34.79
CA ASP A 191 -2.24 -33.67 35.55
C ASP A 191 -2.88 -35.04 35.83
N ALA A 192 -2.39 -36.07 35.13
CA ALA A 192 -1.78 -37.24 35.77
C ALA A 192 -1.19 -38.22 34.74
N LYS A 193 0.14 -38.34 34.79
CA LYS A 193 0.93 -39.58 34.73
C LYS A 193 0.76 -40.52 33.52
N MET A 194 1.67 -40.36 32.56
CA MET A 194 2.14 -41.43 31.69
C MET A 194 2.93 -42.45 32.53
N GLU A 195 2.38 -43.64 32.73
CA GLU A 195 3.16 -44.83 33.12
C GLU A 195 3.03 -45.85 31.99
N ARG A 196 4.15 -46.09 31.31
CA ARG A 196 4.28 -47.03 30.21
C ARG A 196 4.47 -48.43 30.80
N VAL A 197 3.63 -49.39 30.41
CA VAL A 197 3.98 -50.81 30.46
C VAL A 197 3.54 -51.46 29.15
N ALA A 198 4.53 -51.81 28.32
CA ALA A 198 4.40 -52.77 27.23
C ALA A 198 5.79 -53.30 26.85
N LYS A 199 6.37 -54.14 27.71
CA LYS A 199 6.90 -55.48 27.41
C LYS A 199 7.47 -56.12 28.67
#